data_AF-A0A1F6BLF3-F1
#
_entry.id   AF-A0A1F6BLF3-F1
#
_cell.length_a   1.000
_cell.length_b   1.000
_cell.length_c   1.000
_cell.angle_alpha   90.00
_cell.angle_beta   90.00
_cell.angle_gamma   90.00
#
_symmetry.space_group_name_H-M   'P 1'
#
loop_
_entity.id
_entity.type
_entity.pdbx_description
1 polymer ?
#
loop_
_entity_poly.entity_id
_entity_poly.type
_entity_poly.pdbx_seq_one_letter_code
_entity_poly.pdbx_strand_id
1 'polypeptide(L)'
;MNEKIRENLPVNRIEMPKDEAEKTGALHLFSAGGGSSFGGKEKYPDMVSVYYIGKSLEDAYSKEFCGGPHVARTGEIGEFKIVKEESVSAGTRRIRAVIV
;
A
#
# COMPACT_ATOMS: atom_id res chain seq x y z
N MET A 1 2.10 6.13 11.92
CA MET A 1 3.25 5.92 11.01
C MET A 1 4.53 5.63 11.76
N ASN A 2 5.17 6.61 12.42
CA ASN A 2 6.45 6.37 13.12
C ASN A 2 6.40 5.28 14.20
N GLU A 3 5.25 5.07 14.84
CA GLU A 3 5.04 3.92 15.74
C GLU A 3 5.26 2.57 15.01
N LYS A 4 4.63 2.37 13.85
CA LYS A 4 4.78 1.14 13.05
C LYS A 4 6.15 1.00 12.40
N ILE A 5 6.85 2.10 12.15
CA ILE A 5 8.26 2.05 11.77
C ILE A 5 9.11 1.53 12.93
N ARG A 6 8.91 2.06 14.15
CA ARG A 6 9.63 1.61 15.35
C ARG A 6 9.34 0.16 15.75
N GLU A 7 8.15 -0.35 15.46
CA GLU A 7 7.82 -1.77 15.63
C GLU A 7 8.65 -2.70 14.71
N ASN A 8 9.31 -2.14 13.68
CA ASN A 8 10.20 -2.86 12.79
C ASN A 8 9.57 -4.14 12.21
N LEU A 9 8.33 -4.03 11.72
CA LEU A 9 7.56 -5.15 11.20
C LEU A 9 8.17 -5.67 9.88
N PRO A 10 8.12 -6.99 9.63
CA PRO A 10 8.55 -7.54 8.34
C PRO A 10 7.61 -7.07 7.22
N VAL A 11 8.20 -6.80 6.06
CA VAL A 11 7.49 -6.52 4.81
C VAL A 11 7.69 -7.73 3.92
N ASN A 12 6.59 -8.37 3.55
CA ASN A 12 6.60 -9.62 2.81
C ASN A 12 5.97 -9.43 1.43
N ARG A 13 6.38 -10.28 0.49
CA ARG A 13 5.86 -10.32 -0.87
C ARG A 13 5.44 -11.74 -1.19
N ILE A 14 4.23 -11.89 -1.71
CA ILE A 14 3.70 -13.15 -2.23
C ILE A 14 3.09 -12.92 -3.60
N GLU A 15 3.33 -13.87 -4.51
CA GLU A 15 2.65 -13.90 -5.79
C GLU A 15 1.48 -14.89 -5.71
N MET A 16 0.31 -14.48 -6.17
CA MET A 16 -0.88 -15.32 -6.17
C MET A 16 -1.83 -14.94 -7.31
N PRO A 17 -2.79 -15.81 -7.64
CA PRO A 17 -3.86 -15.47 -8.58
C PRO A 17 -4.60 -14.20 -8.15
N LYS A 18 -4.93 -13.34 -9.11
CA LYS A 18 -5.60 -12.06 -8.87
C LYS A 18 -6.90 -12.23 -8.08
N ASP A 19 -7.70 -13.23 -8.40
CA ASP A 19 -8.98 -13.48 -7.74
C ASP A 19 -8.80 -13.90 -6.27
N GLU A 20 -7.74 -14.64 -5.96
CA GLU A 20 -7.34 -14.95 -4.58
C GLU A 20 -6.83 -13.70 -3.86
N ALA A 21 -6.02 -12.89 -4.53
CA ALA A 21 -5.48 -11.65 -3.99
C ALA A 21 -6.60 -10.66 -3.62
N GLU A 22 -7.63 -10.53 -4.46
CA GLU A 22 -8.79 -9.69 -4.18
C GLU A 22 -9.55 -10.17 -2.91
N LYS A 23 -9.67 -11.48 -2.71
CA LYS A 23 -10.30 -12.06 -1.49
C LYS A 23 -9.52 -11.75 -0.22
N THR A 24 -8.22 -11.47 -0.31
CA THR A 24 -7.41 -11.10 0.85
C THR A 24 -7.76 -9.70 1.38
N GLY A 25 -8.49 -8.88 0.63
CA GLY A 25 -8.79 -7.49 0.99
C GLY A 25 -7.58 -6.55 0.83
N ALA A 26 -6.56 -6.95 0.09
CA ALA A 26 -5.46 -6.08 -0.28
C ALA A 26 -5.96 -4.92 -1.15
N LEU A 27 -5.49 -3.71 -0.84
CA LEU A 27 -5.89 -2.51 -1.58
C LEU A 27 -5.30 -2.53 -2.99
N HIS A 28 -6.10 -2.14 -3.96
CA HIS A 28 -5.64 -1.92 -5.32
C HIS A 28 -6.39 -0.76 -5.97
N LEU A 29 -5.71 -0.04 -6.86
CA LEU A 29 -6.18 1.20 -7.47
C LEU A 29 -7.49 1.08 -8.30
N PHE A 30 -8.03 -0.12 -8.50
CA PHE A 30 -9.16 -0.37 -9.40
C PHE A 30 -10.35 -1.09 -8.74
N SER A 31 -10.35 -1.39 -7.44
CA SER A 31 -11.50 -2.01 -6.76
C SER A 31 -12.51 -1.05 -6.18
N ALA A 32 -12.12 0.18 -5.84
CA ALA A 32 -12.98 1.07 -5.07
C ALA A 32 -13.06 2.45 -5.70
N GLY A 33 -14.12 2.70 -6.48
CA GLY A 33 -14.87 3.97 -6.61
C GLY A 33 -14.14 5.32 -6.79
N GLY A 34 -12.82 5.35 -6.93
CA GLY A 34 -12.02 6.55 -7.11
C GLY A 34 -11.76 6.74 -8.59
N GLY A 35 -12.44 7.73 -9.19
CA GLY A 35 -12.35 8.06 -10.61
C GLY A 35 -10.92 8.27 -11.10
N SER A 36 -10.30 7.21 -11.59
CA SER A 36 -9.32 7.31 -12.66
C SER A 36 -10.11 7.43 -13.95
N SER A 37 -10.06 8.61 -14.59
CA SER A 37 -10.60 8.83 -15.94
C SER A 37 -9.92 7.99 -17.04
N PHE A 38 -9.12 6.99 -16.68
CA PHE A 38 -8.57 5.99 -17.57
C PHE A 38 -9.26 4.65 -17.31
N GLY A 39 -10.49 4.53 -17.81
CA GLY A 39 -11.24 3.30 -17.86
C GLY A 39 -10.46 2.17 -18.53
N GLY A 40 -10.36 1.06 -17.84
CA GLY A 40 -9.80 -0.19 -18.34
C GLY A 40 -10.02 -1.25 -17.29
N LYS A 41 -10.96 -2.17 -17.53
CA LYS A 41 -11.34 -3.27 -16.62
C LYS A 41 -10.23 -4.32 -16.41
N GLU A 42 -9.13 -4.21 -17.13
CA GLU A 42 -7.97 -5.10 -17.04
C GLU A 42 -6.70 -4.27 -16.92
N LYS A 43 -6.13 -4.20 -15.72
CA LYS A 43 -4.81 -3.57 -15.52
C LYS A 43 -3.84 -4.40 -14.69
N TYR A 44 -4.32 -5.49 -14.09
CA TYR A 44 -3.45 -6.43 -13.38
C TYR A 44 -3.45 -7.78 -14.12
N PRO A 45 -2.28 -8.41 -14.29
CA PRO A 45 -2.16 -9.76 -14.86
C PRO A 45 -2.84 -10.81 -13.96
N ASP A 46 -2.99 -12.04 -14.47
CA ASP A 46 -3.61 -13.15 -13.73
C ASP A 46 -2.89 -13.49 -12.44
N MET A 47 -1.56 -13.28 -12.40
CA MET A 47 -0.73 -13.44 -11.21
C MET A 47 -0.27 -12.06 -10.72
N VAL A 48 -0.57 -11.71 -9.48
CA VAL A 48 -0.24 -10.40 -8.91
C VAL A 48 0.71 -10.53 -7.73
N SER A 49 1.53 -9.50 -7.51
CA SER A 49 2.34 -9.38 -6.30
C SER A 49 1.56 -8.63 -5.23
N VAL A 50 1.32 -9.30 -4.10
CA VAL A 50 0.75 -8.70 -2.90
C VAL A 50 1.89 -8.43 -1.93
N TYR A 51 2.09 -7.16 -1.59
CA TYR A 51 2.94 -6.77 -0.48
C TYR A 51 2.09 -6.64 0.77
N TYR A 52 2.60 -7.13 1.90
CA TYR A 52 1.94 -6.96 3.20
C TYR A 52 2.95 -6.70 4.32
N ILE A 53 2.53 -5.90 5.29
CA ILE A 53 3.35 -5.47 6.43
C ILE A 53 2.83 -6.17 7.69
N GLY A 54 3.60 -7.10 8.23
CA GLY A 54 3.17 -7.94 9.35
C GLY A 54 3.61 -9.39 9.21
N LYS A 55 3.38 -10.20 10.24
CA LYS A 55 3.85 -11.61 10.26
C LYS A 55 3.02 -12.54 9.38
N SER A 56 1.73 -12.25 9.22
CA SER A 56 0.75 -13.04 8.47
C SER A 56 -0.04 -12.11 7.55
N LEU A 57 -0.70 -12.67 6.54
CA LEU A 57 -1.50 -11.89 5.59
C LEU A 57 -2.87 -11.49 6.17
N GLU A 58 -3.34 -12.29 7.11
CA GLU A 58 -4.61 -12.15 7.83
C GLU A 58 -4.54 -10.95 8.80
N ASP A 59 -3.43 -10.86 9.55
CA ASP A 59 -3.22 -9.82 10.58
C ASP A 59 -2.29 -8.70 10.11
N ALA A 60 -2.09 -8.58 8.79
CA ALA A 60 -1.23 -7.55 8.22
C ALA A 60 -1.77 -6.13 8.55
N TYR A 61 -0.87 -5.25 8.96
CA TYR A 61 -1.19 -3.84 9.21
C TYR A 61 -1.61 -3.11 7.92
N SER A 62 -0.96 -3.45 6.81
CA SER A 62 -1.28 -2.95 5.47
C SER A 62 -0.99 -4.04 4.46
N LYS A 63 -1.79 -4.10 3.39
CA LYS A 63 -1.60 -5.00 2.26
C LYS A 63 -2.10 -4.35 0.97
N GLU A 64 -1.31 -4.44 -0.09
CA GLU A 64 -1.61 -3.81 -1.37
C GLU A 64 -1.06 -4.58 -2.57
N PHE A 65 -1.64 -4.34 -3.74
CA PHE A 65 -1.08 -4.80 -5.01
C PHE A 65 0.01 -3.82 -5.44
N CYS A 66 1.27 -4.26 -5.43
CA CYS A 66 2.40 -3.42 -5.84
C CYS A 66 3.45 -4.25 -6.59
N GLY A 67 3.97 -3.68 -7.70
CA GLY A 67 5.05 -4.28 -8.49
C GLY A 67 6.43 -3.63 -8.24
N GLY A 68 6.50 -2.63 -7.35
CA GLY A 68 7.74 -1.93 -7.02
C GLY A 68 8.61 -2.68 -6.01
N PRO A 69 9.86 -2.24 -5.82
CA PRO A 69 10.71 -2.70 -4.74
C PRO A 69 10.22 -2.13 -3.40
N HIS A 70 10.38 -2.91 -2.32
CA HIS A 70 10.10 -2.48 -0.94
C HIS A 70 11.33 -2.79 -0.06
N VAL A 71 11.43 -2.07 1.07
CA VAL A 71 12.33 -2.43 2.17
C VAL A 71 11.93 -3.79 2.75
N ALA A 72 12.86 -4.49 3.41
CA ALA A 72 12.54 -5.79 4.01
C ALA A 72 11.81 -5.65 5.36
N ARG A 73 12.01 -4.52 6.05
CA ARG A 73 11.35 -4.21 7.32
C ARG A 73 10.98 -2.74 7.43
N THR A 74 9.92 -2.42 8.17
CA THR A 74 9.48 -1.03 8.36
C THR A 74 10.53 -0.16 9.05
N GLY A 75 11.41 -0.74 9.86
CA GLY A 75 12.49 -0.04 10.54
C GLY A 75 13.55 0.56 9.60
N GLU A 76 13.73 -0.03 8.42
CA GLU A 76 14.66 0.48 7.39
C GLU A 76 14.20 1.82 6.80
N ILE A 77 12.94 2.20 7.01
CA ILE A 77 12.40 3.48 6.56
C ILE A 77 13.04 4.64 7.34
N GLY A 78 13.46 4.48 8.59
CA GLY A 78 13.95 5.60 9.40
C GLY A 78 12.80 6.41 10.02
N GLU A 79 12.78 7.74 9.84
CA GLU A 79 11.72 8.59 10.36
C GLU A 79 10.81 9.15 9.25
N PHE A 80 9.50 9.05 9.43
CA PHE A 80 8.53 9.68 8.55
C PHE A 80 8.10 11.03 9.12
N LYS A 81 8.22 12.09 8.32
CA LYS A 81 7.83 13.45 8.73
C LYS A 81 6.92 14.11 7.69
N ILE A 82 5.74 14.57 8.14
CA ILE A 82 4.87 15.41 7.32
C ILE A 82 5.47 16.81 7.21
N VAL A 83 5.65 17.30 5.99
CA VAL A 83 6.22 18.63 5.71
C VAL A 83 5.17 19.65 5.27
N LYS A 84 4.05 19.19 4.70
CA LYS A 84 2.96 20.07 4.28
C LYS A 84 1.65 19.31 4.23
N GLU A 85 0.57 19.96 4.65
CA GLU A 85 -0.79 19.49 4.46
C GLU A 85 -1.64 20.65 3.92
N GLU A 86 -2.38 20.43 2.83
CA GLU A 86 -3.23 21.46 2.22
C GLU A 86 -4.52 20.87 1.64
N SER A 87 -5.59 21.68 1.63
CA SER A 87 -6.83 21.33 0.91
C SER A 87 -6.62 21.49 -0.60
N VAL A 88 -7.09 20.51 -1.39
CA VAL A 88 -7.04 20.57 -2.85
C VAL A 88 -8.44 20.82 -3.44
N SER A 89 -9.49 20.35 -2.76
CA SER A 89 -10.90 20.59 -3.10
C SER A 89 -11.77 20.22 -1.88
N ALA A 90 -13.09 20.41 -1.97
CA ALA A 90 -14.01 19.99 -0.91
C ALA A 90 -13.85 18.49 -0.61
N GLY A 91 -13.53 18.16 0.65
CA GLY A 91 -13.32 16.78 1.10
C GLY A 91 -11.99 16.13 0.70
N THR A 92 -11.11 16.82 -0.03
CA THR A 92 -9.82 16.26 -0.47
C THR A 92 -8.63 17.04 0.07
N ARG A 93 -7.69 16.33 0.69
CA ARG A 93 -6.46 16.90 1.27
C ARG A 93 -5.22 16.25 0.67
N ARG A 94 -4.16 17.03 0.50
CA ARG A 94 -2.84 16.56 0.06
C ARG A 94 -1.86 16.67 1.20
N ILE A 95 -1.26 15.55 1.55
CA ILE A 95 -0.15 15.44 2.51
C ILE A 95 1.14 15.26 1.71
N ARG A 96 2.16 16.07 2.01
CA ARG A 96 3.54 15.86 1.58
C ARG A 96 4.36 15.47 2.79
N ALA A 97 5.18 14.45 2.63
CA ALA A 97 6.06 13.96 3.68
C ALA A 97 7.42 13.60 3.11
N VAL A 98 8.41 13.50 4.01
CA VAL A 98 9.76 13.06 3.72
C VAL A 98 10.12 11.90 4.63
N ILE A 99 11.08 11.10 4.18
CA ILE A 99 11.79 10.12 4.97
C ILE A 99 13.13 10.73 5.38
N VAL A 100 13.47 10.64 6.66
CA VAL A 100 14.68 11.23 7.28
C VAL A 100 15.46 10.20 8.07
#